data_AF-A0A0D2HZ15-F1
#
_entry.id   AF-A0A0D2HZ15-F1
#
_cell.length_a   1.000
_cell.length_b   1.000
_cell.length_c   1.000
_cell.angle_alpha   90.00
_cell.angle_beta   90.00
_cell.angle_gamma   90.00
#
_symmetry.space_group_name_H-M   'P 1'
#
loop_
_entity.id
_entity.type
_entity.pdbx_description
1 polymer ?
#
loop_
_entity_poly.entity_id
_entity_poly.type
_entity_poly.pdbx_seq_one_letter_code
_entity_poly.pdbx_strand_id
1 'polypeptide(L)'
;MPGAGKTMMAAFVIDHLFGTIRNVTNGVTYIFCNYGEQRDQNATGLRGAILQQLVRAQRLIPEPVLRLYEYHSGRGTRSSLQEISDTLHTIFSNYSKVYVVVDTLDECADDGTCAKLLTTIRSLQKESSTDLRLMVTSRSIPNIEEKSKGELTLKVRASEEDVKRFIACQIYRLLEAV
;
A
#
# COMPACT_ATOMS: atom_id res chain seq x y z
N MET A 1 -8.37 12.95 12.60
CA MET A 1 -9.00 12.25 13.74
C MET A 1 -8.99 10.74 13.49
N PRO A 2 -8.72 9.92 14.52
CA PRO A 2 -9.04 8.48 14.50
C PRO A 2 -10.54 8.27 14.27
N GLY A 3 -10.94 7.12 13.73
CA GLY A 3 -12.36 6.79 13.53
C GLY A 3 -13.10 7.53 12.40
N ALA A 4 -12.48 8.49 11.72
CA ALA A 4 -13.12 9.25 10.63
C ALA A 4 -13.28 8.47 9.29
N GLY A 5 -13.13 7.15 9.28
CA GLY A 5 -13.35 6.32 8.08
C GLY A 5 -12.21 6.25 7.06
N LYS A 6 -10.99 6.70 7.37
CA LYS A 6 -9.84 6.66 6.43
C LYS A 6 -9.50 5.25 5.93
N THR A 7 -9.45 4.27 6.82
CA THR A 7 -9.24 2.85 6.45
C THR A 7 -10.38 2.31 5.60
N MET A 8 -11.62 2.72 5.86
CA MET A 8 -12.77 2.37 5.01
C MET A 8 -12.61 2.98 3.61
N MET A 9 -12.11 4.21 3.50
CA MET A 9 -11.80 4.83 2.21
C MET A 9 -10.66 4.09 1.49
N ALA A 10 -9.59 3.71 2.18
CA ALA A 10 -8.51 2.92 1.58
C ALA A 10 -9.02 1.58 1.05
N ALA A 11 -9.81 0.85 1.85
CA ALA A 11 -10.44 -0.41 1.44
C ALA A 11 -11.36 -0.22 0.22
N PHE A 12 -12.20 0.83 0.23
CA PHE A 12 -13.06 1.15 -0.91
C PHE A 12 -12.27 1.46 -2.18
N VAL A 13 -11.19 2.23 -2.07
CA VAL A 13 -10.32 2.54 -3.22
C VAL A 13 -9.67 1.26 -3.75
N ILE A 14 -9.17 0.39 -2.88
CA ILE A 14 -8.57 -0.89 -3.26
C ILE A 14 -9.60 -1.77 -4.00
N ASP A 15 -10.79 -1.93 -3.45
CA ASP A 15 -11.89 -2.70 -4.06
C ASP A 15 -12.27 -2.14 -5.43
N HIS A 16 -12.44 -0.80 -5.52
CA HIS A 16 -12.74 -0.12 -6.77
C HIS A 16 -11.64 -0.34 -7.83
N LEU A 17 -10.37 -0.27 -7.43
CA LEU A 17 -9.23 -0.51 -8.33
C LEU A 17 -9.25 -1.95 -8.86
N PHE A 18 -9.46 -2.94 -8.00
CA PHE A 18 -9.58 -4.34 -8.43
C PHE A 18 -10.81 -4.61 -9.32
N GLY A 19 -11.94 -3.94 -9.07
CA GLY A 19 -13.15 -4.08 -9.89
C GLY A 19 -13.04 -3.39 -11.26
N THR A 20 -12.25 -2.33 -11.36
CA THR A 20 -12.15 -1.48 -12.57
C THR A 20 -10.96 -1.85 -13.45
N ILE A 21 -9.84 -2.25 -12.85
CA ILE A 21 -8.63 -2.61 -13.59
C ILE A 21 -8.75 -4.03 -14.11
N ARG A 22 -9.05 -4.14 -15.41
CA ARG A 22 -9.15 -5.43 -16.12
C ARG A 22 -7.93 -5.73 -16.99
N ASN A 23 -7.04 -4.76 -17.18
CA ASN A 23 -5.86 -4.90 -18.02
C ASN A 23 -4.68 -5.44 -17.20
N VAL A 24 -4.06 -6.51 -17.69
CA VAL A 24 -2.88 -7.16 -17.11
C VAL A 24 -1.63 -6.27 -17.10
N THR A 25 -1.61 -5.19 -17.88
CA THR A 25 -0.49 -4.23 -17.89
C THR A 25 -0.54 -3.23 -16.74
N ASN A 26 -1.57 -3.28 -15.88
CA ASN A 26 -1.71 -2.39 -14.73
C ASN A 26 -1.63 -3.19 -13.43
N GLY A 27 -0.85 -2.68 -12.46
CA GLY A 27 -0.67 -3.29 -11.15
C GLY A 27 -1.46 -2.56 -10.06
N VAL A 28 -1.93 -3.30 -9.06
CA VAL A 28 -2.51 -2.76 -7.83
C VAL A 28 -1.81 -3.43 -6.66
N THR A 29 -1.38 -2.64 -5.69
CA THR A 29 -0.77 -3.12 -4.46
C THR A 29 -1.12 -2.21 -3.29
N TYR A 30 -1.17 -2.79 -2.10
CA TYR A 30 -1.55 -2.08 -0.89
C TYR A 30 -0.79 -2.55 0.33
N ILE A 31 -0.68 -1.68 1.32
CA ILE A 31 -0.14 -1.96 2.64
C ILE A 31 -1.11 -1.37 3.67
N PHE A 32 -1.51 -2.18 4.65
CA PHE A 32 -2.16 -1.72 5.88
C PHE A 32 -1.10 -1.64 6.97
N CYS A 33 -0.66 -0.44 7.30
CA CYS A 33 0.34 -0.26 8.37
C CYS A 33 -0.31 -0.55 9.73
N ASN A 34 0.35 -1.36 10.54
CA ASN A 34 -0.14 -1.77 11.85
C ASN A 34 1.02 -1.81 12.85
N TYR A 35 0.92 -1.00 13.90
CA TYR A 35 1.92 -0.90 14.96
C TYR A 35 2.14 -2.24 15.68
N GLY A 36 1.12 -3.10 15.74
CA GLY A 36 1.22 -4.43 16.38
C GLY A 36 2.08 -5.44 15.60
N GLU A 37 2.35 -5.20 14.32
CA GLU A 37 2.99 -6.15 13.41
C GLU A 37 4.40 -5.72 12.97
N GLN A 38 5.07 -4.85 13.72
CA GLN A 38 6.37 -4.27 13.35
C GLN A 38 7.47 -5.30 13.02
N ARG A 39 7.41 -6.50 13.60
CA ARG A 39 8.36 -7.58 13.26
C ARG A 39 8.31 -7.94 11.78
N ASP A 40 7.10 -8.01 11.23
CA ASP A 40 6.86 -8.36 9.82
C ASP A 40 6.81 -7.11 8.93
N GLN A 41 6.40 -5.96 9.48
CA GLN A 41 6.38 -4.66 8.79
C GLN A 41 7.72 -3.92 8.81
N ASN A 42 8.83 -4.65 8.74
CA ASN A 42 10.17 -4.08 8.56
C ASN A 42 10.42 -3.72 7.06
N ALA A 43 11.53 -3.02 6.77
CA ALA A 43 11.84 -2.54 5.42
C ALA A 43 11.86 -3.62 4.33
N THR A 44 12.30 -4.84 4.67
CA THR A 44 12.34 -6.00 3.78
C THR A 44 10.93 -6.58 3.61
N GLY A 45 10.19 -6.72 4.70
CA GLY A 45 8.83 -7.26 4.72
C GLY A 45 7.84 -6.43 3.91
N LEU A 46 7.84 -5.10 4.06
CA LEU A 46 6.93 -4.22 3.31
C LEU A 46 7.20 -4.26 1.80
N ARG A 47 8.47 -4.21 1.38
CA ARG A 47 8.83 -4.32 -0.05
C ARG A 47 8.55 -5.72 -0.60
N GLY A 48 8.81 -6.76 0.19
CA GLY A 48 8.48 -8.13 -0.16
C GLY A 48 6.98 -8.35 -0.32
N ALA A 49 6.15 -7.72 0.53
CA ALA A 49 4.70 -7.76 0.41
C ALA A 49 4.20 -7.10 -0.88
N ILE A 50 4.75 -5.94 -1.23
CA ILE A 50 4.45 -5.28 -2.52
C ILE A 50 4.85 -6.19 -3.68
N LEU A 51 6.08 -6.69 -3.67
CA LEU A 51 6.60 -7.56 -4.72
C LEU A 51 5.71 -8.80 -4.88
N GLN A 52 5.36 -9.46 -3.78
CA GLN A 52 4.50 -10.62 -3.78
C GLN A 52 3.12 -10.34 -4.39
N GLN A 53 2.48 -9.22 -4.01
CA GLN A 53 1.17 -8.84 -4.55
C GLN A 53 1.25 -8.59 -6.06
N LEU A 54 2.26 -7.84 -6.51
CA LEU A 54 2.45 -7.54 -7.93
C LEU A 54 2.78 -8.78 -8.75
N VAL A 55 3.53 -9.74 -8.21
CA VAL A 55 3.85 -10.99 -8.92
C VAL A 55 2.64 -11.92 -8.98
N ARG A 56 1.88 -12.03 -7.88
CA ARG A 56 0.65 -12.86 -7.83
C ARG A 56 -0.44 -12.39 -8.80
N ALA A 57 -0.46 -11.10 -9.13
CA ALA A 57 -1.38 -10.55 -10.11
C ALA A 57 -1.04 -10.94 -11.56
N GLN A 58 0.17 -11.46 -11.82
CA GLN A 58 0.62 -11.84 -13.16
C GLN A 58 0.32 -13.30 -13.47
N ARG A 59 0.12 -13.58 -14.77
CA ARG A 59 -0.12 -14.96 -15.27
C ARG A 59 1.12 -15.84 -15.18
N LEU A 60 2.31 -15.23 -15.33
CA LEU A 60 3.59 -15.90 -15.30
C LEU A 60 4.48 -15.19 -14.29
N ILE A 61 5.29 -15.97 -13.58
CA ILE A 61 6.27 -15.41 -12.64
C ILE A 61 7.39 -14.78 -13.47
N PRO A 62 7.72 -13.49 -13.25
CA PRO A 62 8.83 -12.85 -13.94
C PRO A 62 10.16 -13.51 -13.60
N GLU A 63 11.01 -13.65 -14.61
CA GLU A 63 12.33 -14.25 -14.49
C GLU A 63 13.20 -13.66 -13.35
N PRO A 64 13.23 -12.32 -13.11
CA PRO A 64 13.99 -11.77 -11.98
C PRO A 64 13.56 -12.32 -10.62
N VAL A 65 12.26 -12.57 -10.45
CA VAL A 65 11.69 -13.10 -9.19
C VAL A 65 11.97 -14.58 -9.07
N LEU A 66 11.86 -15.33 -10.16
CA LEU A 66 12.16 -16.75 -10.19
C LEU A 66 13.63 -17.02 -9.81
N ARG A 67 14.56 -16.28 -10.44
CA ARG A 67 16.00 -16.39 -10.13
C ARG A 67 16.30 -16.06 -8.68
N LEU A 68 15.67 -15.01 -8.13
CA LEU A 68 15.84 -14.65 -6.73
C LEU A 68 15.34 -15.77 -5.81
N TYR A 69 14.15 -16.32 -6.10
CA TYR A 69 13.58 -17.42 -5.33
C TYR A 69 14.47 -18.67 -5.36
N GLU A 70 14.92 -19.11 -6.54
CA GLU A 70 15.78 -20.29 -6.70
C GLU A 70 17.11 -20.12 -5.97
N TYR A 71 17.72 -18.94 -6.05
CA TYR A 71 18.98 -18.63 -5.39
C TYR A 71 18.91 -18.82 -3.86
N HIS A 72 17.84 -18.32 -3.23
CA HIS A 72 17.65 -18.36 -1.79
C HIS A 72 17.05 -19.68 -1.31
N SER A 73 16.09 -20.25 -2.04
CA SER A 73 15.46 -21.52 -1.69
C SER A 73 16.47 -22.66 -1.69
N GLY A 74 17.38 -22.70 -2.66
CA GLY A 74 18.45 -23.72 -2.71
C GLY A 74 19.48 -23.60 -1.59
N ARG A 75 19.56 -22.45 -0.92
CA ARG A 75 20.55 -22.14 0.13
C ARG A 75 19.96 -22.02 1.54
N GLY A 76 18.63 -22.04 1.67
CA GLY A 76 17.94 -21.78 2.94
C GLY A 76 18.17 -20.36 3.48
N THR A 77 18.50 -19.40 2.61
CA THR A 77 18.74 -17.99 3.01
C THR A 77 17.52 -17.12 2.70
N ARG A 78 17.51 -15.88 3.22
CA ARG A 78 16.50 -14.87 2.90
C ARG A 78 17.08 -13.82 1.97
N SER A 79 16.24 -13.28 1.09
CA SER A 79 16.60 -12.12 0.27
C SER A 79 16.91 -10.90 1.12
N SER A 80 17.97 -10.21 0.74
CA SER A 80 18.36 -8.92 1.30
C SER A 80 17.42 -7.80 0.84
N LEU A 81 17.46 -6.69 1.56
CA LEU A 81 16.68 -5.50 1.21
C LEU A 81 17.04 -4.97 -0.20
N GLN A 82 18.32 -5.04 -0.57
CA GLN A 82 18.80 -4.56 -1.87
C GLN A 82 18.27 -5.44 -3.00
N GLU A 83 18.41 -6.76 -2.88
CA GLU A 83 17.91 -7.71 -3.89
C GLU A 83 16.39 -7.56 -4.11
N ILE A 84 15.61 -7.37 -3.04
CA ILE A 84 14.18 -7.11 -3.15
C ILE A 84 13.93 -5.77 -3.84
N SER A 85 14.69 -4.73 -3.52
CA SER A 85 14.49 -3.39 -4.11
C SER A 85 14.80 -3.38 -5.62
N ASP A 86 15.87 -4.05 -6.04
CA ASP A 86 16.26 -4.16 -7.45
C ASP A 86 15.24 -5.00 -8.25
N THR A 87 14.77 -6.09 -7.65
CA THR A 87 13.72 -6.93 -8.24
C THR A 87 12.42 -6.13 -8.35
N LEU A 88 12.06 -5.40 -7.30
CA LEU A 88 10.86 -4.56 -7.27
C LEU A 88 10.91 -3.49 -8.37
N HIS A 89 12.04 -2.80 -8.54
CA HIS A 89 12.23 -1.83 -9.62
C HIS A 89 11.97 -2.48 -11.00
N THR A 90 12.53 -3.68 -11.23
CA THR A 90 12.33 -4.42 -12.48
C THR A 90 10.86 -4.81 -12.68
N ILE A 91 10.17 -5.25 -11.62
CA ILE A 91 8.74 -5.58 -11.70
C ILE A 91 7.89 -4.35 -11.99
N PHE A 92 8.16 -3.20 -11.36
CA PHE A 92 7.46 -1.96 -11.67
C PHE A 92 7.57 -1.60 -13.15
N SER A 93 8.76 -1.75 -13.76
CA SER A 93 8.96 -1.45 -15.19
C SER A 93 8.19 -2.38 -16.15
N ASN A 94 7.70 -3.54 -15.68
CA ASN A 94 6.86 -4.42 -16.50
C ASN A 94 5.41 -3.93 -16.59
N TYR A 95 5.01 -3.00 -15.71
CA TYR A 95 3.69 -2.40 -15.71
C TYR A 95 3.69 -1.05 -16.43
N SER A 96 2.63 -0.79 -17.19
CA SER A 96 2.36 0.55 -17.74
C SER A 96 1.92 1.52 -16.65
N LYS A 97 1.20 1.00 -15.64
CA LYS A 97 0.68 1.78 -14.53
C LYS A 97 0.61 0.95 -13.26
N VAL A 98 0.98 1.52 -12.12
CA VAL A 98 0.84 0.85 -10.82
C VAL A 98 0.17 1.78 -9.80
N TYR A 99 -0.86 1.27 -9.14
CA TYR A 99 -1.53 1.93 -8.02
C TYR A 99 -1.01 1.35 -6.71
N VAL A 100 -0.52 2.22 -5.84
CA VAL A 100 -0.01 1.88 -4.52
C VAL A 100 -0.87 2.57 -3.46
N VAL A 101 -1.51 1.79 -2.59
CA VAL A 101 -2.32 2.31 -1.48
C VAL A 101 -1.65 1.97 -0.16
N VAL A 102 -1.26 2.98 0.63
CA VAL A 102 -0.70 2.78 1.97
C VAL A 102 -1.68 3.35 3.00
N ASP A 103 -2.35 2.47 3.74
CA ASP A 103 -3.24 2.88 4.83
C ASP A 103 -2.44 3.08 6.12
N THR A 104 -2.87 4.03 6.95
CA THR A 104 -2.39 4.27 8.32
C THR A 104 -0.87 4.43 8.44
N LEU A 105 -0.25 5.24 7.56
CA LEU A 105 1.22 5.46 7.52
C LEU A 105 1.82 5.81 8.90
N ASP A 106 1.08 6.54 9.74
CA ASP A 106 1.51 6.92 11.09
C ASP A 106 1.60 5.75 12.09
N GLU A 107 1.05 4.58 11.77
CA GLU A 107 1.12 3.36 12.59
C GLU A 107 2.27 2.44 12.17
N CYS A 108 3.04 2.84 11.16
CA CYS A 108 4.26 2.15 10.79
C CYS A 108 5.36 2.29 11.86
N ALA A 109 6.34 1.39 11.84
CA ALA A 109 7.51 1.48 12.73
C ALA A 109 8.21 2.85 12.61
N ASP A 110 8.60 3.42 13.75
CA ASP A 110 9.31 4.71 13.84
C ASP A 110 10.82 4.59 13.52
N ASP A 111 11.24 3.47 12.94
CA ASP A 111 12.62 3.21 12.51
C ASP A 111 12.96 3.81 11.13
N GLY A 112 12.02 4.59 10.57
CA GLY A 112 12.13 5.18 9.23
C GLY A 112 11.83 4.20 8.09
N THR A 113 11.38 2.98 8.36
CA THR A 113 11.02 1.97 7.36
C THR A 113 10.02 2.51 6.34
N CYS A 114 8.91 3.09 6.80
CA CYS A 114 7.90 3.65 5.90
C CYS A 114 8.38 4.90 5.17
N ALA A 115 9.19 5.75 5.80
CA ALA A 115 9.80 6.88 5.11
C ALA A 115 10.69 6.43 3.96
N LYS A 116 11.54 5.41 4.18
CA LYS A 116 12.37 4.81 3.12
C LYS A 116 11.52 4.17 2.02
N LEU A 117 10.43 3.48 2.37
CA LEU A 117 9.51 2.91 1.39
C LEU A 117 8.90 3.99 0.49
N LEU A 118 8.38 5.07 1.08
CA LEU A 118 7.82 6.19 0.33
C LEU A 118 8.88 6.86 -0.55
N THR A 119 10.10 7.04 -0.06
CA THR A 119 11.21 7.56 -0.86
C THR A 119 11.50 6.66 -2.06
N THR A 120 11.53 5.34 -1.87
CA THR A 120 11.70 4.38 -2.98
C THR A 120 10.55 4.47 -3.99
N ILE A 121 9.29 4.54 -3.54
CA ILE A 121 8.14 4.67 -4.44
C ILE A 121 8.21 6.00 -5.22
N ARG A 122 8.59 7.09 -4.55
CA ARG A 122 8.73 8.41 -5.17
C ARG A 122 9.94 8.51 -6.11
N SER A 123 11.03 7.80 -5.86
CA SER A 123 12.15 7.72 -6.82
C SER A 123 11.72 6.97 -8.07
N LEU A 124 11.02 5.84 -7.90
CA LEU A 124 10.43 5.08 -9.01
C LEU A 124 9.47 5.93 -9.86
N GLN A 125 8.67 6.81 -9.24
CA GLN A 125 7.81 7.77 -9.96
C GLN A 125 8.59 8.72 -10.87
N LYS A 126 9.86 9.02 -10.56
CA LYS A 126 10.69 9.97 -11.31
C LYS A 126 11.56 9.28 -12.37
N GLU A 127 12.02 8.08 -12.08
CA GLU A 127 13.02 7.36 -12.88
C GLU A 127 12.37 6.41 -13.90
N SER A 128 11.17 5.93 -13.63
CA SER A 128 10.49 4.93 -14.45
C SER A 128 9.61 5.56 -15.55
N SER A 129 9.44 4.84 -16.66
CA SER A 129 8.39 5.09 -17.65
C SER A 129 6.98 4.67 -17.20
N THR A 130 6.88 3.97 -16.06
CA THR A 130 5.62 3.50 -15.46
C THR A 130 4.85 4.65 -14.79
N ASP A 131 3.55 4.80 -15.08
CA ASP A 131 2.66 5.71 -14.36
C ASP A 131 2.39 5.16 -12.95
N LEU A 132 3.12 5.62 -11.94
CA LEU A 132 2.92 5.18 -10.55
C LEU A 132 2.05 6.19 -9.78
N ARG A 133 0.92 5.70 -9.27
CA ARG A 133 -0.05 6.48 -8.49
C ARG A 133 -0.08 6.03 -7.05
N LEU A 134 0.29 6.93 -6.15
CA LEU A 134 0.37 6.68 -4.72
C LEU A 134 -0.80 7.36 -3.99
N MET A 135 -1.51 6.59 -3.17
CA MET A 135 -2.44 7.10 -2.18
C MET A 135 -1.96 6.70 -0.80
N VAL A 136 -1.93 7.64 0.13
CA VAL A 136 -1.56 7.39 1.52
C VAL A 136 -2.65 7.91 2.44
N THR A 137 -3.01 7.15 3.48
CA THR A 137 -3.82 7.65 4.58
C THR A 137 -2.97 7.76 5.85
N SER A 138 -3.23 8.78 6.66
CA SER A 138 -2.58 8.94 7.95
C SER A 138 -3.40 9.82 8.89
N ARG A 139 -3.02 9.85 10.17
CA ARG A 139 -3.38 10.96 11.06
C ARG A 139 -2.72 12.26 10.59
N SER A 140 -3.39 13.37 10.92
CA SER A 140 -2.86 14.72 10.72
C SER A 140 -1.87 14.97 11.85
N ILE A 141 -0.59 14.67 11.58
CA ILE A 141 0.55 14.92 12.47
C ILE A 141 1.56 15.81 11.74
N PRO A 142 2.23 16.75 12.43
CA PRO A 142 3.07 17.76 11.78
C PRO A 142 4.12 17.18 10.83
N ASN A 143 4.79 16.11 11.23
CA ASN A 143 5.83 15.45 10.43
C ASN A 143 5.30 14.95 9.07
N ILE A 144 4.10 14.38 9.03
CA ILE A 144 3.49 13.91 7.78
C ILE A 144 2.95 15.09 6.96
N GLU A 145 2.35 16.09 7.62
CA GLU A 145 1.87 17.30 6.94
C GLU A 145 3.01 18.07 6.26
N GLU A 146 4.19 18.12 6.88
CA GLU A 146 5.37 18.71 6.26
C GLU A 146 5.87 17.93 5.05
N LYS A 147 5.90 16.60 5.15
CA LYS A 147 6.31 15.70 4.05
C LYS A 147 5.31 15.63 2.89
N SER A 148 4.07 16.07 3.10
CA SER A 148 3.02 16.11 2.09
C SER A 148 2.80 17.52 1.50
N LYS A 149 3.63 18.51 1.87
CA LYS A 149 3.58 19.84 1.25
C LYS A 149 3.81 19.74 -0.25
N GLY A 150 2.86 20.24 -1.03
CA GLY A 150 2.88 20.19 -2.50
C GLY A 150 2.20 18.94 -3.10
N GLU A 151 1.77 17.99 -2.28
CA GLU A 151 0.98 16.84 -2.71
C GLU A 151 -0.54 17.11 -2.56
N LEU A 152 -1.35 16.40 -3.35
CA LEU A 152 -2.81 16.47 -3.23
C LEU A 152 -3.25 15.90 -1.88
N THR A 153 -3.80 16.76 -1.01
CA THR A 153 -4.20 16.38 0.35
C THR A 153 -5.70 16.52 0.54
N LEU A 154 -6.36 15.45 0.98
CA LEU A 154 -7.77 15.44 1.36
C LEU A 154 -7.93 15.28 2.88
N LYS A 155 -8.47 16.30 3.55
CA LYS A 155 -8.75 16.24 4.99
C LYS A 155 -10.10 15.56 5.23
N VAL A 156 -10.05 14.31 5.70
CA VAL A 156 -11.25 13.55 6.07
C VAL A 156 -11.68 13.91 7.50
N ARG A 157 -12.92 14.37 7.64
CA ARG A 157 -13.57 14.72 8.92
C ARG A 157 -14.95 14.09 8.94
N ALA A 158 -15.35 13.57 10.09
CA ALA A 158 -16.73 13.14 10.33
C ALA A 158 -17.51 14.33 10.91
N SER A 159 -18.66 14.63 10.34
CA SER A 159 -19.64 15.53 10.96
C SER A 159 -20.51 14.79 11.97
N GLU A 160 -21.19 15.52 12.84
CA GLU A 160 -22.14 14.92 13.79
C GLU A 160 -23.31 14.25 13.04
N GLU A 161 -23.73 14.84 11.93
CA GLU A 161 -24.75 14.31 11.02
C GLU A 161 -24.32 12.98 10.40
N ASP A 162 -23.06 12.85 9.96
CA ASP A 162 -22.53 11.60 9.41
C ASP A 162 -22.55 10.49 10.45
N VAL A 163 -22.16 10.80 11.70
CA VAL A 163 -22.15 9.83 12.81
C VAL A 163 -23.57 9.40 13.15
N LYS A 164 -24.52 10.35 13.26
CA LYS A 164 -25.94 10.03 13.50
C LYS A 164 -26.51 9.13 12.41
N ARG A 165 -26.20 9.45 11.15
CA ARG A 165 -26.66 8.66 10.00
C ARG A 165 -26.05 7.26 9.99
N PHE A 166 -24.76 7.13 10.28
CA PHE A 166 -24.09 5.84 10.39
C PHE A 166 -24.74 4.95 11.47
N ILE A 167 -24.97 5.50 12.67
CA ILE A 167 -25.61 4.77 13.77
C ILE A 167 -27.03 4.31 13.37
N ALA A 168 -27.83 5.19 12.78
CA ALA A 168 -29.18 4.85 12.31
C ALA A 168 -29.17 3.69 11.29
N CYS A 169 -28.26 3.75 10.32
CA CYS A 169 -28.09 2.67 9.34
C CYS A 169 -27.64 1.34 9.97
N GLN A 170 -26.75 1.37 10.97
CA GLN A 170 -26.31 0.15 11.66
C GLN A 170 -27.43 -0.48 12.49
N ILE A 171 -28.26 0.33 13.17
CA ILE A 171 -29.45 -0.16 13.88
C ILE A 171 -30.41 -0.86 12.92
N TYR A 172 -30.65 -0.27 11.75
CA TYR A 172 -31.54 -0.88 10.75
C TYR A 172 -31.01 -2.23 10.25
N ARG A 173 -29.71 -2.32 9.92
CA ARG A 173 -29.08 -3.60 9.52
C ARG A 173 -29.16 -4.68 10.58
N LEU A 174 -29.09 -4.32 11.86
CA LEU A 174 -29.19 -5.28 12.96
C LEU A 174 -30.63 -5.78 13.13
N LEU A 175 -31.62 -4.94 12.86
CA LEU A 175 -33.04 -5.31 12.91
C LEU A 175 -33.46 -6.19 11.71
N GLU A 176 -32.83 -6.04 10.55
CA GLU A 176 -33.05 -6.92 9.38
C GLU A 176 -32.36 -8.29 9.50
N ALA A 177 -31.44 -8.46 10.45
CA ALA A 177 -30.68 -9.69 10.65
C ALA A 177 -31.28 -10.63 11.73
N VAL A 178 -32.42 -10.26 12.33
CA VAL A 178 -33.20 -11.03 13.32
C VAL A 178 -34.50 -11.50 12.69
#